data_AF-A0A090Q5S9-F1
#
_entry.id   AF-A0A090Q5S9-F1
#
_cell.length_a   1.000
_cell.length_b   1.000
_cell.length_c   1.000
_cell.angle_alpha   90.00
_cell.angle_beta   90.00
_cell.angle_gamma   90.00
#
_symmetry.space_group_name_H-M   'P 1'
#
loop_
_entity.id
_entity.type
_entity.pdbx_description
1 polymer ?
#
loop_
_entity_poly.entity_id
_entity_poly.type
_entity_poly.pdbx_seq_one_letter_code
_entity_poly.pdbx_strand_id
1 'polypeptide(L)'
;MDSLTFYKYQGTGNDFVIVDNRDLSFTKKDAKTIARICDRRFGIGGDGFILLENHAHLDFNMVYFNSDGNESTCVVMVVVV
;
A
#
# COMPACT_ATOMS: atom_id res chain seq x y z
N MET A 1 0.28 9.14 19.03
CA MET A 1 -0.53 9.40 17.82
C MET A 1 0.42 9.18 16.69
N ASP A 2 0.37 7.99 16.10
CA ASP A 2 1.36 7.60 15.10
C ASP A 2 0.92 8.17 13.76
N SER A 3 1.73 9.10 13.24
CA SER A 3 1.50 9.71 11.94
C SER A 3 2.06 8.80 10.85
N LEU A 4 1.20 8.36 9.93
CA LEU A 4 1.62 7.57 8.77
C LEU A 4 1.91 8.51 7.60
N THR A 5 3.16 8.53 7.12
CA THR A 5 3.50 9.25 5.89
C THR A 5 3.07 8.39 4.70
N PHE A 6 2.31 8.97 3.78
CA PHE A 6 1.82 8.29 2.59
C PHE A 6 1.97 9.18 1.36
N TYR A 7 1.97 8.54 0.20
CA TYR A 7 2.00 9.19 -1.09
C TYR A 7 0.80 8.74 -1.91
N LYS A 8 0.01 9.69 -2.41
CA LYS A 8 -1.13 9.37 -3.27
C LYS A 8 -0.73 9.54 -4.73
N TYR A 9 -0.85 8.46 -5.49
CA TYR A 9 -0.57 8.42 -6.91
C TYR A 9 -1.83 8.11 -7.70
N GLN A 10 -1.88 8.56 -8.95
CA GLN A 10 -2.96 8.26 -9.87
C GLN A 10 -2.37 7.95 -11.24
N GLY A 11 -2.92 6.93 -11.91
CA GLY A 11 -2.50 6.49 -13.24
C GLY A 11 -3.69 5.96 -14.02
N THR A 12 -3.90 6.47 -15.24
CA THR A 12 -4.96 6.03 -16.17
C THR A 12 -6.37 5.93 -15.56
N GLY A 13 -6.68 6.76 -14.57
CA GLY A 13 -7.98 6.76 -13.89
C GLY A 13 -8.04 6.00 -12.56
N ASN A 14 -7.04 5.17 -12.24
CA ASN A 14 -6.94 4.46 -10.95
C ASN A 14 -6.06 5.25 -9.98
N ASP A 15 -6.49 5.37 -8.71
CA ASP A 15 -5.69 5.99 -7.66
C ASP A 15 -5.21 4.98 -6.60
N PHE A 16 -3.99 5.21 -6.11
CA PHE A 16 -3.31 4.32 -5.17
C PHE A 16 -2.72 5.13 -4.01
N VAL A 17 -2.85 4.58 -2.80
CA VAL A 17 -2.16 5.08 -1.62
C VAL A 17 -0.91 4.23 -1.40
N ILE A 18 0.26 4.85 -1.43
CA ILE A 18 1.55 4.18 -1.28
C ILE A 18 2.15 4.55 0.07
N VAL A 19 2.61 3.54 0.81
CA VAL A 19 3.30 3.69 2.09
C VAL A 19 4.65 2.98 2.03
N ASP A 20 5.68 3.69 2.48
CA ASP A 20 7.00 3.11 2.69
C ASP A 20 7.03 2.42 4.06
N ASN A 21 7.17 1.09 4.06
CA ASN A 21 7.19 0.25 5.24
C ASN A 21 8.53 -0.49 5.40
N ARG A 22 9.61 0.09 4.88
CA ARG A 22 10.96 -0.46 5.08
C ARG A 22 11.42 -0.38 6.53
N ASP A 23 10.83 0.50 7.32
CA ASP A 23 11.05 0.62 8.77
C ASP A 23 10.14 -0.28 9.62
N LEU A 24 9.25 -1.05 8.98
CA LEU A 24 8.26 -1.94 9.62
C LEU A 24 7.31 -1.21 10.58
N SER A 25 7.07 0.08 10.36
CA SER A 25 6.14 0.90 11.16
C SER A 25 4.66 0.54 10.92
N PHE A 26 4.34 -0.08 9.79
CA PHE A 26 2.98 -0.44 9.40
C PHE A 26 2.75 -1.96 9.44
N THR A 27 1.68 -2.38 10.14
CA THR A 27 1.29 -3.79 10.25
C THR A 27 0.28 -4.19 9.18
N LYS A 28 0.68 -5.09 8.28
CA LYS A 28 -0.17 -5.67 7.22
C LYS A 28 -1.25 -6.66 7.70
N LYS A 29 -1.30 -7.00 8.99
CA LYS A 29 -2.29 -7.96 9.54
C LYS A 29 -3.70 -7.39 9.66
N ASP A 30 -3.88 -6.07 9.49
CA ASP A 30 -5.17 -5.43 9.65
C ASP A 30 -5.75 -4.94 8.32
N ALA A 31 -6.43 -5.86 7.62
CA ALA A 31 -7.18 -5.55 6.41
C ALA A 31 -8.23 -4.44 6.63
N LYS A 32 -8.80 -4.30 7.84
CA LYS A 32 -9.80 -3.26 8.13
C LYS A 32 -9.18 -1.87 8.13
N THR A 33 -7.95 -1.74 8.61
CA THR A 33 -7.21 -0.47 8.56
C THR A 33 -6.95 -0.08 7.11
N ILE A 34 -6.51 -1.02 6.27
CA ILE A 34 -6.27 -0.77 4.84
C ILE A 34 -7.59 -0.37 4.14
N ALA A 35 -8.68 -1.10 4.37
CA ALA A 35 -9.99 -0.76 3.82
C ALA A 35 -10.47 0.63 4.25
N ARG A 36 -10.24 1.00 5.52
CA ARG A 36 -10.57 2.34 6.03
C ARG A 36 -9.72 3.44 5.41
N ILE A 37 -8.45 3.16 5.11
CA ILE A 37 -7.58 4.09 4.38
C ILE A 37 -8.11 4.32 2.96
N CYS A 38 -8.53 3.25 2.28
CA CYS A 38 -9.07 3.29 0.93
C CYS A 38 -10.50 3.84 0.85
N ASP A 39 -11.22 3.97 1.98
CA ASP A 39 -12.55 4.57 2.02
C ASP A 39 -12.53 6.02 1.51
N ARG A 40 -13.29 6.31 0.45
CA ARG A 40 -13.31 7.63 -0.21
C ARG A 40 -14.05 8.71 0.57
N ARG A 41 -14.83 8.35 1.60
CA ARG A 41 -15.64 9.29 2.40
C ARG A 41 -14.99 9.65 3.72
N PHE A 42 -14.38 8.66 4.37
CA PHE A 42 -13.84 8.77 5.73
C PHE A 42 -12.33 8.50 5.81
N GLY A 43 -11.70 8.06 4.71
CA GLY A 43 -10.28 7.80 4.58
C GLY A 43 -9.58 8.73 3.59
N ILE A 44 -8.43 8.29 3.08
CA ILE A 44 -7.66 8.99 2.03
C ILE A 44 -8.34 8.80 0.66
N GLY A 45 -8.99 7.65 0.46
CA GLY A 45 -9.61 7.26 -0.80
C GLY A 45 -8.58 6.76 -1.80
N GLY A 46 -8.77 5.54 -2.29
CA GLY A 46 -7.92 4.90 -3.29
C GLY A 46 -8.58 3.65 -3.83
N ASP A 47 -8.35 3.32 -5.09
CA ASP A 47 -8.74 2.03 -5.67
C ASP A 47 -7.87 0.88 -5.13
N GLY A 48 -6.67 1.20 -4.66
CA GLY A 48 -5.81 0.26 -3.95
C GLY A 48 -4.78 0.91 -3.03
N PHE A 49 -4.12 0.05 -2.25
CA PHE A 49 -3.07 0.42 -1.30
C PHE A 49 -1.81 -0.37 -1.59
N ILE A 50 -0.68 0.30 -1.64
CA ILE A 50 0.63 -0.29 -1.95
C ILE A 50 1.56 -0.10 -0.76
N LEU A 51 2.21 -1.17 -0.34
CA LEU A 51 3.18 -1.19 0.73
C LEU A 51 4.55 -1.56 0.17
N LEU A 52 5.55 -0.71 0.42
CA LEU A 52 6.94 -0.99 0.06
C LEU A 52 7.66 -1.59 1.27
N GLU A 53 8.13 -2.82 1.14
CA GLU A 53 8.85 -3.55 2.19
C GLU A 53 10.30 -3.84 1.75
N ASN A 54 11.18 -4.12 2.71
CA ASN A 54 12.53 -4.60 2.39
C ASN A 54 12.48 -6.03 1.86
N HIS A 55 13.37 -6.34 0.92
CA HIS A 55 13.58 -7.70 0.42
C HIS A 55 15.06 -8.08 0.55
N ALA A 56 15.36 -9.37 0.77
CA ALA A 56 16.73 -9.81 1.03
C ALA A 56 17.66 -9.73 -0.20
N HIS A 57 17.09 -9.80 -1.40
CA HIS A 57 17.84 -9.94 -2.66
C HIS A 57 17.40 -8.95 -3.76
N LEU A 58 16.40 -8.10 -3.48
CA LEU A 58 15.83 -7.15 -4.44
C LEU A 58 15.85 -5.75 -3.81
N ASP A 59 15.71 -4.70 -4.62
CA ASP A 59 15.70 -3.32 -4.13
C ASP A 59 14.58 -3.07 -3.12
N PHE A 60 13.40 -3.65 -3.36
CA PHE A 60 12.25 -3.67 -2.45
C PHE A 60 11.23 -4.71 -2.88
N ASN A 61 10.31 -5.04 -1.96
CA ASN A 61 9.10 -5.80 -2.23
C ASN A 61 7.91 -4.84 -2.26
N MET A 62 7.03 -5.00 -3.25
CA MET A 62 5.79 -4.23 -3.37
C MET A 62 4.62 -5.15 -3.05
N VAL A 63 3.88 -4.85 -1.97
CA VAL A 63 2.68 -5.59 -1.58
C VAL A 63 1.47 -4.75 -1.92
N TYR A 64 0.57 -5.29 -2.74
CA TYR A 64 -0.62 -4.58 -3.20
C TYR A 64 -1.88 -5.14 -2.53
N PHE A 65 -2.70 -4.24 -2.02
CA PHE A 65 -3.99 -4.50 -1.40
C PHE A 65 -5.09 -3.80 -2.19
N ASN A 66 -6.20 -4.49 -2.39
CA ASN A 66 -7.39 -3.88 -2.96
C ASN A 66 -8.06 -2.93 -1.96
N SER A 67 -9.00 -2.12 -2.43
CA SER A 67 -9.77 -1.19 -1.59
C SER A 67 -10.56 -1.86 -0.45
N ASP A 68 -10.83 -3.17 -0.54
CA ASP A 68 -11.48 -3.97 0.50
C ASP A 68 -10.52 -4.40 1.62
N GLY A 69 -9.23 -4.08 1.50
CA GLY A 69 -8.17 -4.41 2.45
C GLY A 69 -7.55 -5.79 2.26
N ASN A 70 -8.04 -6.59 1.30
CA ASN A 70 -7.45 -7.89 1.01
C ASN A 70 -6.23 -7.74 0.12
N GLU A 71 -5.17 -8.49 0.44
CA GLU A 71 -3.98 -8.58 -0.40
C GLU A 71 -4.37 -9.23 -1.74
N SER A 72 -4.05 -8.56 -2.84
CA SER A 72 -4.28 -9.14 -4.17
C SER A 72 -3.11 -10.05 -4.53
N THR A 73 -3.39 -11.13 -5.25
CA THR A 73 -2.44 -12.22 -5.50
C THR A 73 -1.14 -11.70 -6.15
N CYS A 74 -0.05 -11.76 -5.37
CA CYS A 74 1.37 -11.63 -5.72
C CYS A 74 1.69 -10.93 -7.06
N VAL A 75 1.71 -9.60 -7.06
CA VAL A 75 2.50 -8.85 -8.05
C VAL A 75 3.71 -8.30 -7.32
N VAL A 76 4.78 -9.09 -7.20
CA VAL A 76 6.10 -8.53 -6.93
C VAL A 76 6.50 -7.80 -8.21
N MET A 77 6.14 -6.52 -8.32
CA MET A 77 6.79 -5.66 -9.30
C MET A 77 8.21 -5.44 -8.81
N VAL A 78 9.15 -6.21 -9.37
CA VAL A 78 10.55 -5.84 -9.32
C VAL A 78 10.68 -4.63 -10.23
N VAL A 79 10.88 -3.45 -9.64
CA VAL A 79 11.34 -2.30 -10.42
C VAL A 79 12.80 -2.57 -10.74
N VAL A 80 13.04 -3.22 -11.88
CA VAL A 80 14.37 -3.28 -12.47
C VAL A 80 14.60 -1.89 -13.05
N VAL A 81 15.33 -1.04 -12.32
CA VAL A 81 15.88 0.21 -12.89
C VAL A 81 16.96 -0.09 -13.91
#